data_AF-A0A945YZG9-F1
#
_entry.id   AF-A0A945YZG9-F1
#
_cell.length_a   1.000
_cell.length_b   1.000
_cell.length_c   1.000
_cell.angle_alpha   90.00
_cell.angle_beta   90.00
_cell.angle_gamma   90.00
#
_symmetry.space_group_name_H-M   'P 1'
#
loop_
_entity.id
_entity.type
_entity.pdbx_description
1 polymer ?
#
loop_
_entity_poly.entity_id
_entity_poly.type
_entity_poly.pdbx_seq_one_letter_code
_entity_poly.pdbx_strand_id
1 'polypeptide(L)'
;TQLLSDKGYSIQVEDPDNGGLKEAIFTHRDFERKFYSKETNQVFCETFMKHALRDPISDEIGKTIMFCVSQKHASRITQTLNEIAHKLFPGKYNSDFAVQVTSSITGAQQFTINFANNNLNGQTKWLDTYKSSKTRVCVTVGMMTTGYDCQDIQNLCLMRPIFSPADFVQIKGRGTRTFSFAYKERNTFGDIDTKKVDKESFKVFDFFANFEYFEEKFNYDEELKVPIGTGRSGGDGGEPVVDYKSDKIDPLSTIETKDPQGEFWKIDFKYWGYFTETLKDHEIVESFVREGNMKAAEDYVRQYVFDKPEEYFTLDKLQKSVQIDRRLTLKELLERAYDLIPHFKSKAEKLDEECDKFISIYKPEVEQLMHIKNFIKAYIIDESVRDIVESKKYGQLATNPIKEDFKALTPHWREQIPLYVRDYVSLNEYK
;
A
#
# COMPACT_ATOMS: atom_id res chain seq x y z
N THR A 1 5.34 -21.77 -16.11
CA THR A 1 5.54 -21.83 -14.64
C THR A 1 6.60 -22.86 -14.25
N GLN A 2 7.81 -22.80 -14.84
CA GLN A 2 8.87 -23.79 -14.57
C GLN A 2 10.29 -23.22 -14.72
N LEU A 3 10.44 -21.88 -14.67
CA LEU A 3 11.72 -21.17 -14.84
C LEU A 3 12.17 -20.39 -13.60
N LEU A 4 11.32 -20.32 -12.57
CA LEU A 4 11.64 -19.70 -11.28
C LEU A 4 12.31 -20.67 -10.30
N SER A 5 12.51 -21.95 -10.66
CA SER A 5 12.99 -22.97 -9.72
C SER A 5 14.48 -23.31 -9.81
N ASP A 6 15.18 -23.00 -10.91
CA ASP A 6 16.44 -23.72 -11.20
C ASP A 6 17.72 -22.86 -11.32
N LYS A 7 17.65 -21.52 -11.34
CA LYS A 7 18.85 -20.67 -11.37
C LYS A 7 18.70 -19.49 -10.41
N GLY A 8 19.42 -19.53 -9.30
CA GLY A 8 19.43 -18.46 -8.30
C GLY A 8 20.04 -17.16 -8.81
N TYR A 9 19.81 -16.08 -8.06
CA TYR A 9 20.30 -14.74 -8.37
C TYR A 9 21.76 -14.57 -7.95
N SER A 10 22.59 -13.98 -8.81
CA SER A 10 23.97 -13.59 -8.52
C SER A 10 23.98 -12.21 -7.85
N ILE A 11 24.63 -12.10 -6.69
CA ILE A 11 24.93 -10.82 -6.04
C ILE A 11 26.44 -10.75 -5.87
N GLN A 12 27.04 -9.59 -6.17
CA GLN A 12 28.46 -9.37 -5.90
C GLN A 12 28.65 -9.09 -4.41
N VAL A 13 29.46 -9.90 -3.74
CA VAL A 13 29.79 -9.74 -2.31
C VAL A 13 31.31 -9.58 -2.19
N GLU A 14 31.74 -8.67 -1.31
CA GLU A 14 33.16 -8.48 -0.99
C GLU A 14 33.72 -9.67 -0.21
N ASP A 15 34.87 -10.19 -0.67
CA ASP A 15 35.60 -11.28 -0.02
C ASP A 15 36.32 -10.77 1.24
N PRO A 16 36.00 -11.27 2.45
CA PRO A 16 36.59 -10.78 3.69
C PRO A 16 38.09 -11.09 3.84
N ASP A 17 38.66 -11.96 3.01
CA ASP A 17 40.09 -12.29 3.07
C ASP A 17 40.94 -11.55 2.01
N ASN A 18 40.33 -10.87 1.02
CA ASN A 18 41.12 -10.21 -0.04
C ASN A 18 40.52 -8.94 -0.68
N GLY A 19 39.41 -8.39 -0.16
CA GLY A 19 38.88 -7.08 -0.57
C GLY A 19 38.46 -6.96 -2.05
N GLY A 20 38.32 -8.08 -2.76
CA GLY A 20 37.84 -8.14 -4.14
C GLY A 20 36.37 -8.54 -4.21
N LEU A 21 35.63 -7.94 -5.15
CA LEU A 21 34.27 -8.32 -5.49
C LEU A 21 34.27 -9.71 -6.15
N LYS A 22 33.63 -10.70 -5.52
CA LYS A 22 33.34 -12.01 -6.15
C LYS A 22 31.87 -12.08 -6.55
N GLU A 23 31.62 -12.59 -7.75
CA GLU A 23 30.28 -13.05 -8.13
C GLU A 23 29.92 -14.28 -7.31
N ALA A 24 29.15 -14.07 -6.24
CA ALA A 24 28.52 -15.16 -5.53
C ALA A 24 27.18 -15.47 -6.20
N ILE A 25 27.13 -16.57 -6.94
CA ILE A 25 25.87 -17.12 -7.45
C ILE A 25 25.15 -17.76 -6.25
N PHE A 26 24.22 -17.03 -5.65
CA PHE A 26 23.44 -17.56 -4.55
C PHE A 26 22.28 -18.38 -5.10
N THR A 27 22.47 -19.70 -5.11
CA THR A 27 21.39 -20.63 -5.42
C THR A 27 20.32 -20.61 -4.32
N HIS A 28 19.05 -20.73 -4.71
CA HIS A 28 17.90 -20.88 -3.81
C HIS A 28 18.10 -22.00 -2.75
N ARG A 29 18.97 -22.98 -3.04
CA ARG A 29 19.37 -24.08 -2.13
C ARG A 29 20.25 -23.64 -0.95
N ASP A 30 21.09 -22.63 -1.10
CA ASP A 30 22.01 -22.20 -0.02
C ASP A 30 21.30 -21.36 1.04
N PHE A 31 20.33 -20.55 0.62
CA PHE A 31 19.37 -19.89 1.50
C PHE A 31 18.44 -20.88 2.19
N GLU A 32 18.03 -21.96 1.52
CA GLU A 32 17.23 -22.99 2.15
C GLU A 32 18.01 -23.69 3.29
N ARG A 33 19.25 -24.10 3.08
CA ARG A 33 19.99 -24.92 4.06
C ARG A 33 20.37 -24.18 5.35
N LYS A 34 20.71 -22.88 5.28
CA LYS A 34 21.11 -22.10 6.48
C LYS A 34 19.92 -21.65 7.35
N PHE A 35 18.72 -21.48 6.79
CA PHE A 35 17.57 -20.88 7.49
C PHE A 35 16.49 -21.90 7.93
N TYR A 36 16.61 -23.18 7.54
CA TYR A 36 15.71 -24.27 7.95
C TYR A 36 16.07 -24.93 9.30
N SER A 37 16.73 -24.22 10.21
CA SER A 37 16.77 -24.69 11.60
C SER A 37 15.32 -24.73 12.12
N LYS A 38 14.92 -25.89 12.66
CA LYS A 38 13.58 -26.04 13.26
C LYS A 38 13.42 -25.07 14.42
N GLU A 39 14.52 -24.83 15.12
CA GLU A 39 14.65 -23.96 16.27
C GLU A 39 14.35 -22.50 15.88
N THR A 40 14.98 -21.95 14.82
CA THR A 40 14.68 -20.58 14.35
C THR A 40 13.21 -20.40 13.96
N ASN A 41 12.66 -21.36 13.21
CA ASN A 41 11.24 -21.31 12.81
C ASN A 41 10.28 -21.37 14.01
N GLN A 42 10.67 -22.12 15.05
CA GLN A 42 9.91 -22.18 16.29
C GLN A 42 9.94 -20.83 17.01
N VAL A 43 11.11 -20.17 17.10
CA VAL A 43 11.20 -18.84 17.73
C VAL A 43 10.39 -17.79 16.96
N PHE A 44 10.38 -17.82 15.63
CA PHE A 44 9.51 -16.92 14.83
C PHE A 44 8.03 -17.13 15.15
N CYS A 45 7.58 -18.39 15.19
CA CYS A 45 6.20 -18.72 15.53
C CYS A 45 5.84 -18.30 16.98
N GLU A 46 6.74 -18.52 17.95
CA GLU A 46 6.54 -18.12 19.34
C GLU A 46 6.48 -16.60 19.49
N THR A 47 7.36 -15.88 18.80
CA THR A 47 7.38 -14.41 18.77
C THR A 47 6.08 -13.86 18.18
N PHE A 48 5.63 -14.43 17.07
CA PHE A 48 4.34 -14.09 16.47
C PHE A 48 3.19 -14.32 17.47
N MET A 49 3.08 -15.50 18.08
CA MET A 49 2.00 -15.82 19.01
C MET A 49 1.96 -14.90 20.24
N LYS A 50 3.11 -14.40 20.68
CA LYS A 50 3.23 -13.49 21.83
C LYS A 50 2.84 -12.05 21.51
N HIS A 51 3.16 -11.56 20.30
CA HIS A 51 3.05 -10.14 19.95
C HIS A 51 1.95 -9.81 18.92
N ALA A 52 1.30 -10.81 18.34
CA ALA A 52 0.19 -10.64 17.40
C ALA A 52 -0.94 -9.79 18.01
N LEU A 53 -1.53 -8.94 17.17
CA LEU A 53 -2.79 -8.28 17.51
C LEU A 53 -3.87 -9.34 17.70
N ARG A 54 -4.71 -9.10 18.71
CA ARG A 54 -5.85 -9.94 19.03
C ARG A 54 -7.11 -9.40 18.40
N ASP A 55 -8.06 -10.30 18.21
CA ASP A 55 -9.41 -9.97 17.81
C ASP A 55 -10.04 -9.11 18.91
N PRO A 56 -10.52 -7.89 18.63
CA PRO A 56 -11.00 -6.96 19.65
C PRO A 56 -12.27 -7.47 20.35
N ILE A 57 -12.93 -8.49 19.78
CA ILE A 57 -14.16 -9.06 20.33
C ILE A 57 -13.88 -10.37 21.06
N SER A 58 -13.22 -11.34 20.40
CA SER A 58 -13.00 -12.66 21.01
C SER A 58 -11.72 -12.77 21.83
N ASP A 59 -10.84 -11.78 21.79
CA ASP A 59 -9.47 -11.80 22.34
C ASP A 59 -8.62 -12.99 21.84
N GLU A 60 -9.06 -13.67 20.77
CA GLU A 60 -8.26 -14.67 20.05
C GLU A 60 -7.15 -13.99 19.25
N ILE A 61 -6.18 -14.75 18.75
CA ILE A 61 -5.22 -14.21 17.79
C ILE A 61 -5.98 -13.67 16.58
N GLY A 62 -5.69 -12.43 16.19
CA GLY A 62 -6.30 -11.78 15.06
C GLY A 62 -6.02 -12.51 13.75
N LYS A 63 -6.90 -12.35 12.75
CA LYS A 63 -6.68 -13.00 11.46
C LYS A 63 -5.33 -12.61 10.87
N THR A 64 -4.60 -13.63 10.44
CA THR A 64 -3.20 -13.50 10.02
C THR A 64 -2.95 -14.21 8.70
N ILE A 65 -2.16 -13.57 7.83
CA ILE A 65 -1.57 -14.23 6.66
C ILE A 65 -0.05 -14.28 6.83
N MET A 66 0.53 -15.47 6.65
CA MET A 66 1.97 -15.68 6.66
C MET A 66 2.48 -16.05 5.27
N PHE A 67 3.50 -15.34 4.79
CA PHE A 67 4.13 -15.56 3.50
C PHE A 67 5.47 -16.29 3.67
N CYS A 68 5.50 -17.57 3.27
CA CYS A 68 6.66 -18.44 3.38
C CYS A 68 7.40 -18.59 2.04
N VAL A 69 8.66 -18.99 2.12
CA VAL A 69 9.55 -19.19 0.95
C VAL A 69 9.08 -20.32 0.03
N SER A 70 8.70 -21.46 0.60
CA SER A 70 8.36 -22.67 -0.17
C SER A 70 7.13 -23.36 0.41
N GLN A 71 6.52 -24.26 -0.36
CA GLN A 71 5.36 -25.02 0.11
C GLN A 71 5.74 -25.96 1.27
N LYS A 72 6.97 -26.49 1.26
CA LYS A 72 7.50 -27.30 2.37
C LYS A 72 7.69 -26.45 3.63
N HIS A 73 8.17 -25.22 3.47
CA HIS A 73 8.28 -24.27 4.56
C HIS A 73 6.90 -23.95 5.14
N ALA A 74 5.93 -23.61 4.28
CA ALA A 74 4.55 -23.33 4.70
C ALA A 74 3.93 -24.48 5.50
N SER A 75 4.16 -25.72 5.07
CA SER A 75 3.69 -26.92 5.78
C SER A 75 4.29 -27.03 7.18
N ARG A 76 5.60 -26.82 7.33
CA ARG A 76 6.31 -26.86 8.62
C ARG A 76 5.81 -25.78 9.58
N ILE A 77 5.69 -24.53 9.11
CA ILE A 77 5.17 -23.42 9.90
C ILE A 77 3.73 -23.69 10.36
N THR A 78 2.89 -24.21 9.45
CA THR A 78 1.51 -24.59 9.77
C THR A 78 1.48 -25.64 10.89
N GLN A 79 2.34 -26.65 10.82
CA GLN A 79 2.45 -27.66 11.86
C GLN A 79 2.90 -27.06 13.20
N THR A 80 3.99 -26.29 13.20
CA THR A 80 4.54 -25.66 14.41
C THR A 80 3.53 -24.74 15.09
N LEU A 81 2.80 -23.93 14.32
CA LEU A 81 1.75 -23.05 14.85
C LEU A 81 0.61 -23.84 15.49
N ASN A 82 0.17 -24.94 14.88
CA ASN A 82 -0.87 -25.78 15.46
C ASN A 82 -0.41 -26.48 16.75
N GLU A 83 0.85 -26.92 16.82
CA GLU A 83 1.43 -27.48 18.04
C GLU A 83 1.52 -26.45 19.18
N ILE A 84 1.93 -25.22 18.87
CA ILE A 84 1.96 -24.11 19.83
C ILE A 84 0.52 -23.75 20.27
N ALA A 85 -0.41 -23.64 19.34
CA ALA A 85 -1.81 -23.33 19.64
C ALA A 85 -2.48 -24.40 20.50
N HIS A 86 -2.18 -25.68 20.28
CA HIS A 86 -2.69 -26.76 21.12
C HIS A 86 -2.18 -26.66 22.57
N LYS A 87 -0.94 -26.18 22.78
CA LYS A 87 -0.37 -25.94 24.12
C LYS A 87 -0.95 -24.69 24.78
N LEU A 88 -1.10 -23.60 24.04
CA LEU A 88 -1.57 -22.31 24.58
C LEU A 88 -3.09 -22.27 24.80
N PHE A 89 -3.86 -22.97 23.96
CA PHE A 89 -5.33 -22.95 23.97
C PHE A 89 -5.90 -24.39 24.03
N PRO A 90 -5.69 -25.10 25.14
CA PRO A 90 -6.10 -26.50 25.27
C PRO A 90 -7.61 -26.67 25.09
N GLY A 91 -8.02 -27.60 24.20
CA GLY A 91 -9.43 -27.92 23.93
C GLY A 91 -10.18 -26.91 23.06
N LYS A 92 -9.52 -25.83 22.58
CA LYS A 92 -10.14 -24.82 21.71
C LYS A 92 -9.90 -25.09 20.22
N TYR A 93 -8.68 -25.50 19.86
CA TYR A 93 -8.29 -25.79 18.47
C TYR A 93 -7.92 -27.27 18.30
N ASN A 94 -8.31 -27.83 17.16
CA ASN A 94 -8.07 -29.23 16.80
C ASN A 94 -7.19 -29.28 15.54
N SER A 95 -6.00 -28.68 15.62
CA SER A 95 -5.08 -28.51 14.48
C SER A 95 -5.66 -27.70 13.31
N ASP A 96 -6.63 -26.84 13.61
CA ASP A 96 -7.32 -25.98 12.66
C ASP A 96 -7.03 -24.49 12.91
N PHE A 97 -6.10 -24.18 13.83
CA PHE A 97 -5.67 -22.82 14.12
C PHE A 97 -4.95 -22.20 12.92
N ALA A 98 -4.01 -22.95 12.33
CA ALA A 98 -3.28 -22.57 11.13
C ALA A 98 -3.59 -23.53 9.97
N VAL A 99 -3.80 -22.99 8.77
CA VAL A 99 -4.05 -23.77 7.55
C VAL A 99 -3.08 -23.35 6.46
N GLN A 100 -2.48 -24.33 5.80
CA GLN A 100 -1.67 -24.09 4.61
C GLN A 100 -2.59 -23.82 3.42
N VAL A 101 -2.30 -22.75 2.67
CA VAL A 101 -3.02 -22.36 1.45
C VAL A 101 -2.01 -22.19 0.32
N THR A 102 -1.69 -23.30 -0.34
CA THR A 102 -0.73 -23.38 -1.45
C THR A 102 -1.32 -24.13 -2.62
N SER A 103 -0.75 -23.96 -3.82
CA SER A 103 -1.28 -24.57 -5.06
C SER A 103 -1.28 -26.10 -5.06
N SER A 104 -0.47 -26.72 -4.20
CA SER A 104 -0.46 -28.18 -3.98
C SER A 104 -1.65 -28.70 -3.18
N ILE A 105 -2.42 -27.83 -2.53
CA ILE A 105 -3.55 -28.24 -1.69
C ILE A 105 -4.82 -28.23 -2.50
N THR A 106 -5.47 -29.39 -2.56
CA THR A 106 -6.77 -29.55 -3.21
C THR A 106 -7.79 -28.62 -2.56
N GLY A 107 -8.42 -27.75 -3.35
CA GLY A 107 -9.40 -26.80 -2.85
C GLY A 107 -8.81 -25.53 -2.21
N ALA A 108 -7.51 -25.24 -2.39
CA ALA A 108 -6.88 -24.04 -1.86
C ALA A 108 -7.61 -22.72 -2.22
N GLN A 109 -8.19 -22.62 -3.42
CA GLN A 109 -9.03 -21.48 -3.82
C GLN A 109 -10.31 -21.37 -2.98
N GLN A 110 -10.92 -22.49 -2.61
CA GLN A 110 -12.09 -22.44 -1.73
C GLN A 110 -11.69 -22.07 -0.30
N PHE A 111 -10.49 -22.46 0.15
CA PHE A 111 -9.98 -22.07 1.47
C PHE A 111 -9.77 -20.56 1.58
N THR A 112 -9.25 -19.90 0.54
CA THR A 112 -9.15 -18.44 0.53
C THR A 112 -10.55 -17.83 0.67
N ILE A 113 -11.50 -18.19 -0.20
CA ILE A 113 -12.88 -17.68 -0.18
C ILE A 113 -13.53 -17.89 1.20
N ASN A 114 -13.39 -19.08 1.78
CA ASN A 114 -13.94 -19.41 3.09
C ASN A 114 -13.28 -18.59 4.21
N PHE A 115 -11.97 -18.33 4.12
CA PHE A 115 -11.26 -17.50 5.09
C PHE A 115 -11.73 -16.04 5.01
N ALA A 116 -12.01 -15.51 3.82
CA ALA A 116 -12.54 -14.16 3.65
C ALA A 116 -13.95 -14.04 4.22
N ASN A 117 -14.77 -15.06 3.97
CA ASN A 117 -16.16 -15.13 4.43
C ASN A 117 -16.32 -15.62 5.87
N ASN A 118 -15.24 -15.68 6.66
CA ASN A 118 -15.29 -16.07 8.08
C ASN A 118 -15.80 -17.50 8.37
N ASN A 119 -15.64 -18.41 7.41
CA ASN A 119 -16.20 -19.77 7.46
C ASN A 119 -15.14 -20.88 7.32
N LEU A 120 -13.84 -20.55 7.29
CA LEU A 120 -12.81 -21.57 7.15
C LEU A 120 -12.72 -22.43 8.42
N ASN A 121 -12.97 -23.74 8.25
CA ASN A 121 -13.10 -24.73 9.32
C ASN A 121 -14.19 -24.41 10.35
N GLY A 122 -15.21 -23.66 9.93
CA GLY A 122 -16.33 -23.23 10.77
C GLY A 122 -16.09 -21.90 11.46
N GLN A 123 -16.92 -21.61 12.46
CA GLN A 123 -16.89 -20.37 13.22
C GLN A 123 -16.17 -20.55 14.57
N THR A 124 -15.65 -19.45 15.10
CA THR A 124 -15.04 -19.41 16.44
C THR A 124 -16.01 -19.96 17.49
N LYS A 125 -15.44 -20.71 18.44
CA LYS A 125 -16.17 -21.30 19.58
C LYS A 125 -15.94 -20.52 20.88
N TRP A 126 -15.33 -19.35 20.79
CA TRP A 126 -15.07 -18.51 21.96
C TRP A 126 -16.31 -17.72 22.37
N LEU A 127 -17.15 -17.34 21.40
CA LEU A 127 -18.39 -16.62 21.61
C LEU A 127 -19.47 -17.17 20.68
N ASP A 128 -20.59 -17.64 21.24
CA ASP A 128 -21.62 -18.40 20.51
C ASP A 128 -22.30 -17.61 19.36
N THR A 129 -22.28 -16.28 19.42
CA THR A 129 -22.90 -15.40 18.41
C THR A 129 -21.90 -14.60 17.58
N TYR A 130 -20.59 -14.81 17.76
CA TYR A 130 -19.56 -14.10 17.01
C TYR A 130 -19.19 -14.88 15.75
N LYS A 131 -19.43 -14.28 14.59
CA LYS A 131 -19.16 -14.89 13.29
C LYS A 131 -17.76 -14.52 12.80
N SER A 132 -16.77 -15.25 13.28
CA SER A 132 -15.39 -15.16 12.82
C SER A 132 -14.83 -16.53 12.48
N SER A 133 -13.88 -16.60 11.56
CA SER A 133 -13.27 -17.87 11.12
C SER A 133 -12.59 -18.59 12.29
N LYS A 134 -12.81 -19.91 12.39
CA LYS A 134 -12.11 -20.75 13.38
C LYS A 134 -10.60 -20.79 13.13
N THR A 135 -10.21 -20.95 11.88
CA THR A 135 -8.81 -20.77 11.46
C THR A 135 -8.42 -19.31 11.60
N ARG A 136 -7.33 -19.04 12.30
CA ARG A 136 -6.83 -17.68 12.55
C ARG A 136 -5.64 -17.33 11.66
N VAL A 137 -4.86 -18.34 11.25
CA VAL A 137 -3.65 -18.13 10.44
C VAL A 137 -3.74 -18.89 9.13
N CYS A 138 -3.61 -18.18 8.01
CA CYS A 138 -3.41 -18.77 6.69
C CYS A 138 -1.93 -18.66 6.30
N VAL A 139 -1.30 -19.79 6.01
CA VAL A 139 0.12 -19.87 5.62
C VAL A 139 0.20 -20.11 4.12
N THR A 140 0.75 -19.18 3.36
CA THR A 140 0.83 -19.23 1.90
C THR A 140 2.26 -18.97 1.41
N VAL A 141 2.48 -19.18 0.11
CA VAL A 141 3.72 -18.76 -0.58
C VAL A 141 3.43 -17.53 -1.44
N GLY A 142 2.45 -17.66 -2.34
CA GLY A 142 2.05 -16.60 -3.27
C GLY A 142 0.58 -16.64 -3.70
N MET A 143 -0.24 -17.58 -3.21
CA MET A 143 -1.63 -17.66 -3.66
C MET A 143 -2.52 -16.54 -3.11
N MET A 144 -2.12 -15.94 -1.99
CA MET A 144 -2.89 -14.87 -1.34
C MET A 144 -2.22 -13.50 -1.50
N THR A 145 -1.29 -13.35 -2.46
CA THR A 145 -0.70 -12.05 -2.81
C THR A 145 -1.63 -11.25 -3.71
N THR A 146 -2.29 -11.89 -4.68
CA THR A 146 -3.25 -11.30 -5.65
C THR A 146 -4.63 -11.98 -5.63
N GLY A 147 -5.68 -11.26 -6.02
CA GLY A 147 -7.02 -11.84 -6.25
C GLY A 147 -7.82 -12.26 -5.01
N TYR A 148 -7.38 -11.86 -3.81
CA TYR A 148 -8.02 -12.20 -2.55
C TYR A 148 -8.31 -10.96 -1.68
N ASP A 149 -9.55 -10.76 -1.27
CA ASP A 149 -9.98 -9.59 -0.50
C ASP A 149 -10.58 -10.01 0.85
N CYS A 150 -9.82 -9.77 1.92
CA CYS A 150 -10.20 -10.07 3.31
C CYS A 150 -9.97 -8.80 4.12
N GLN A 151 -11.05 -8.17 4.57
CA GLN A 151 -10.97 -6.84 5.18
C GLN A 151 -10.53 -6.90 6.66
N ASP A 152 -10.80 -8.03 7.31
CA ASP A 152 -10.61 -8.26 8.74
C ASP A 152 -9.22 -8.82 9.11
N ILE A 153 -8.24 -8.74 8.21
CA ILE A 153 -6.85 -9.09 8.51
C ILE A 153 -6.27 -8.10 9.54
N GLN A 154 -5.70 -8.62 10.62
CA GLN A 154 -5.07 -7.81 11.67
C GLN A 154 -3.55 -7.97 11.73
N ASN A 155 -3.02 -9.09 11.25
CA ASN A 155 -1.58 -9.34 11.22
C ASN A 155 -1.13 -9.85 9.83
N LEU A 156 0.02 -9.38 9.38
CA LEU A 156 0.74 -9.92 8.23
C LEU A 156 2.11 -10.39 8.70
N CYS A 157 2.58 -11.51 8.18
CA CYS A 157 3.88 -12.07 8.55
C CYS A 157 4.70 -12.37 7.30
N LEU A 158 5.86 -11.73 7.18
CA LEU A 158 6.82 -11.91 6.11
C LEU A 158 7.89 -12.89 6.58
N MET A 159 7.72 -14.17 6.22
CA MET A 159 8.67 -15.26 6.49
C MET A 159 9.43 -15.65 5.22
N ARG A 160 9.58 -14.69 4.31
CA ARG A 160 10.37 -14.80 3.08
C ARG A 160 10.96 -13.44 2.74
N PRO A 161 12.12 -13.41 2.06
CA PRO A 161 12.56 -12.21 1.38
C PRO A 161 11.63 -11.92 0.20
N ILE A 162 11.25 -10.66 0.02
CA ILE A 162 10.47 -10.16 -1.09
C ILE A 162 11.38 -9.22 -1.87
N PHE A 163 11.65 -9.57 -3.12
CA PHE A 163 12.53 -8.78 -3.98
C PHE A 163 11.76 -7.87 -4.93
N SER A 164 10.48 -8.16 -5.19
CA SER A 164 9.63 -7.34 -6.04
C SER A 164 8.89 -6.29 -5.21
N PRO A 165 9.07 -4.99 -5.52
CA PRO A 165 8.33 -3.89 -4.89
C PRO A 165 6.80 -4.03 -5.06
N ALA A 166 6.35 -4.48 -6.23
CA ALA A 166 4.94 -4.69 -6.51
C ALA A 166 4.33 -5.76 -5.58
N ASP A 167 5.01 -6.91 -5.43
CA ASP A 167 4.59 -7.96 -4.50
C ASP A 167 4.53 -7.46 -3.06
N PHE A 168 5.51 -6.65 -2.65
CA PHE A 168 5.57 -6.10 -1.30
C PHE A 168 4.39 -5.15 -1.02
N VAL A 169 4.12 -4.21 -1.94
CA VAL A 169 2.99 -3.27 -1.84
C VAL A 169 1.66 -4.03 -1.85
N GLN A 170 1.53 -5.06 -2.68
CA GLN A 170 0.32 -5.89 -2.72
C GLN A 170 0.11 -6.64 -1.39
N ILE A 171 1.15 -7.22 -0.82
CA ILE A 171 1.09 -7.91 0.48
C ILE A 171 0.70 -6.94 1.59
N LYS A 172 1.40 -5.80 1.69
CA LYS A 172 1.09 -4.75 2.68
C LYS A 172 -0.35 -4.24 2.51
N GLY A 173 -0.80 -4.05 1.27
CA GLY A 173 -2.15 -3.62 0.93
C GLY A 173 -3.26 -4.56 1.39
N ARG A 174 -2.96 -5.83 1.71
CA ARG A 174 -3.94 -6.74 2.33
C ARG A 174 -4.29 -6.31 3.76
N GLY A 175 -3.36 -5.64 4.46
CA GLY A 175 -3.56 -5.17 5.83
C GLY A 175 -4.28 -3.82 5.92
N THR A 176 -4.28 -3.00 4.88
CA THR A 176 -4.76 -1.60 4.93
C THR A 176 -6.27 -1.45 4.75
N ARG A 177 -7.01 -2.54 4.55
CA ARG A 177 -8.48 -2.51 4.44
C ARG A 177 -9.12 -2.12 5.77
N THR A 178 -10.05 -1.18 5.71
CA THR A 178 -10.92 -0.79 6.83
C THR A 178 -11.95 -1.88 7.08
N PHE A 179 -12.20 -2.20 8.34
CA PHE A 179 -13.20 -3.20 8.73
C PHE A 179 -13.80 -2.84 10.09
N SER A 180 -15.06 -3.19 10.30
CA SER A 180 -15.74 -3.04 11.59
C SER A 180 -16.14 -4.41 12.11
N PHE A 181 -15.56 -4.81 13.24
CA PHE A 181 -15.96 -6.01 13.95
C PHE A 181 -17.30 -5.76 14.64
N ALA A 182 -18.28 -6.62 14.38
CA ALA A 182 -19.61 -6.50 14.97
C ALA A 182 -20.00 -7.81 15.67
N TYR A 183 -20.43 -7.69 16.92
CA TYR A 183 -20.90 -8.80 17.76
C TYR A 183 -22.24 -8.45 18.38
N LYS A 184 -23.17 -9.41 18.31
CA LYS A 184 -24.50 -9.30 18.90
C LYS A 184 -24.52 -10.11 20.19
N GLU A 185 -24.53 -9.43 21.32
CA GLU A 185 -24.65 -10.04 22.64
C GLU A 185 -26.11 -10.00 23.08
N ARG A 186 -26.60 -11.08 23.68
CA ARG A 186 -27.95 -11.09 24.25
C ARG A 186 -27.85 -10.77 25.74
N ASN A 187 -28.41 -9.64 26.15
CA ASN A 187 -28.43 -9.24 27.54
C ASN A 187 -29.40 -10.11 28.35
N THR A 188 -29.28 -10.07 29.69
CA THR A 188 -30.10 -10.85 30.63
C THR A 188 -31.61 -10.60 30.48
N PHE A 189 -32.00 -9.49 29.85
CA PHE A 189 -33.39 -9.09 29.57
C PHE A 189 -33.91 -9.56 28.21
N GLY A 190 -33.11 -10.28 27.41
CA GLY A 190 -33.51 -10.81 26.11
C GLY A 190 -33.26 -9.87 24.92
N ASP A 191 -32.89 -8.62 25.19
CA ASP A 191 -32.51 -7.61 24.21
C ASP A 191 -31.14 -7.90 23.58
N ILE A 192 -31.00 -7.57 22.29
CA ILE A 192 -29.77 -7.78 21.52
C ILE A 192 -28.97 -6.48 21.52
N ASP A 193 -27.87 -6.45 22.26
CA ASP A 193 -26.90 -5.37 22.19
C ASP A 193 -25.87 -5.65 21.09
N THR A 194 -25.52 -4.64 20.30
CA THR A 194 -24.56 -4.80 19.20
C THR A 194 -23.29 -4.02 19.52
N LYS A 195 -22.23 -4.73 19.92
CA LYS A 195 -20.90 -4.16 20.07
C LYS A 195 -20.25 -4.05 18.70
N LYS A 196 -19.86 -2.84 18.33
CA LYS A 196 -19.14 -2.54 17.09
C LYS A 196 -17.78 -1.93 17.44
N VAL A 197 -16.70 -2.51 16.92
CA VAL A 197 -15.33 -2.02 17.09
C VAL A 197 -14.71 -1.86 15.72
N ASP A 198 -14.22 -0.66 15.41
CA ASP A 198 -13.57 -0.39 14.13
C ASP A 198 -12.09 -0.81 14.19
N LYS A 199 -11.56 -1.26 13.06
CA LYS A 199 -10.16 -1.62 12.91
C LYS A 199 -9.32 -0.35 12.78
N GLU A 200 -8.55 -0.05 13.81
CA GLU A 200 -7.68 1.13 13.86
C GLU A 200 -6.32 0.89 13.19
N SER A 201 -5.74 -0.30 13.38
CA SER A 201 -4.39 -0.64 12.89
C SER A 201 -4.24 -2.12 12.53
N PHE A 202 -3.14 -2.45 11.88
CA PHE A 202 -2.68 -3.83 11.63
C PHE A 202 -1.18 -3.91 11.88
N LYS A 203 -0.68 -5.10 12.22
CA LYS A 203 0.77 -5.33 12.42
C LYS A 203 1.37 -6.08 11.25
N VAL A 204 2.60 -5.72 10.89
CA VAL A 204 3.43 -6.50 9.97
C VAL A 204 4.64 -7.02 10.74
N PHE A 205 4.79 -8.34 10.77
CA PHE A 205 5.95 -9.03 11.30
C PHE A 205 6.91 -9.26 10.14
N ASP A 206 8.07 -8.61 10.18
CA ASP A 206 9.09 -8.77 9.17
C ASP A 206 10.32 -9.46 9.75
N PHE A 207 10.45 -10.77 9.49
CA PHE A 207 11.57 -11.57 9.98
C PHE A 207 12.78 -11.55 9.03
N PHE A 208 12.64 -10.91 7.86
CA PHE A 208 13.66 -10.91 6.80
C PHE A 208 14.15 -9.51 6.44
N ALA A 209 13.83 -8.50 7.26
CA ALA A 209 14.22 -7.11 7.04
C ALA A 209 13.88 -6.60 5.62
N ASN A 210 12.74 -7.03 5.08
CA ASN A 210 12.20 -6.56 3.81
C ASN A 210 11.98 -5.05 3.80
N PHE A 211 11.51 -4.48 4.92
CA PHE A 211 11.34 -3.02 5.03
C PHE A 211 12.70 -2.30 4.89
N GLU A 212 13.73 -2.73 5.62
CA GLU A 212 15.08 -2.16 5.51
C GLU A 212 15.65 -2.33 4.10
N TYR A 213 15.44 -3.50 3.47
CA TYR A 213 15.86 -3.76 2.10
C TYR A 213 15.27 -2.75 1.12
N PHE A 214 13.95 -2.53 1.14
CA PHE A 214 13.31 -1.55 0.25
C PHE A 214 13.60 -0.10 0.65
N GLU A 215 13.90 0.20 1.91
CA GLU A 215 14.21 1.56 2.35
C GLU A 215 15.63 2.02 2.02
N GLU A 216 16.60 1.11 2.09
CA GLU A 216 18.03 1.46 2.10
C GLU A 216 18.82 0.79 0.98
N LYS A 217 18.49 -0.46 0.61
CA LYS A 217 19.36 -1.30 -0.23
C LYS A 217 18.85 -1.52 -1.65
N PHE A 218 17.54 -1.39 -1.88
CA PHE A 218 16.96 -1.60 -3.20
C PHE A 218 17.30 -0.40 -4.11
N ASN A 219 18.07 -0.66 -5.18
CA ASN A 219 18.29 0.32 -6.22
C ASN A 219 17.08 0.31 -7.17
N TYR A 220 16.34 1.40 -7.17
CA TYR A 220 15.10 1.52 -7.95
C TYR A 220 15.32 1.99 -9.38
N ASP A 221 16.56 2.36 -9.73
CA ASP A 221 16.90 2.90 -11.05
C ASP A 221 17.39 1.79 -12.02
N GLU A 222 17.40 0.52 -11.58
CA GLU A 222 17.77 -0.63 -12.42
C GLU A 222 16.54 -1.22 -13.16
N GLU A 223 16.58 -1.18 -14.49
CA GLU A 223 15.60 -1.86 -15.35
C GLU A 223 15.52 -3.36 -15.03
N LEU A 224 14.30 -3.85 -14.76
CA LEU A 224 14.04 -5.28 -14.60
C LEU A 224 14.29 -5.99 -15.93
N LYS A 225 15.42 -6.69 -16.05
CA LYS A 225 15.72 -7.50 -17.25
C LYS A 225 14.65 -8.58 -17.43
N VAL A 226 13.88 -8.46 -18.50
CA VAL A 226 12.91 -9.48 -18.93
C VAL A 226 13.68 -10.79 -19.21
N PRO A 227 13.27 -11.95 -18.67
CA PRO A 227 14.00 -13.19 -18.91
C PRO A 227 13.96 -13.58 -20.39
N ILE A 228 15.10 -13.50 -21.07
CA ILE A 228 15.28 -14.04 -22.42
C ILE A 228 15.28 -15.57 -22.31
N GLY A 229 14.25 -16.20 -22.88
CA GLY A 229 14.15 -17.66 -22.95
C GLY A 229 15.30 -18.24 -23.78
N THR A 230 16.23 -18.95 -23.14
CA THR A 230 17.30 -19.69 -23.83
C THR A 230 17.14 -21.19 -23.62
N GLY A 231 17.26 -21.92 -24.73
CA GLY A 231 16.96 -23.33 -24.87
C GLY A 231 17.91 -24.27 -24.14
N ARG A 232 17.42 -25.51 -23.97
CA ARG A 232 18.10 -26.67 -23.36
C ARG A 232 19.49 -26.91 -23.96
N SER A 233 20.46 -27.20 -23.09
CA SER A 233 21.60 -28.07 -23.36
C SER A 233 22.06 -28.69 -22.03
N GLY A 234 22.27 -30.01 -22.03
CA GLY A 234 22.59 -30.80 -20.84
C GLY A 234 24.09 -30.88 -20.54
N GLY A 235 24.42 -31.49 -19.39
CA GLY A 235 25.76 -31.99 -19.12
C GLY A 235 26.29 -31.79 -17.71
N ASP A 236 26.27 -32.90 -16.96
CA ASP A 236 27.30 -33.42 -16.06
C ASP A 236 27.44 -32.97 -14.59
N GLY A 237 27.79 -33.97 -13.76
CA GLY A 237 27.59 -34.04 -12.32
C GLY A 237 28.62 -33.33 -11.44
N GLY A 238 28.21 -33.10 -10.18
CA GLY A 238 29.05 -32.59 -9.10
C GLY A 238 28.85 -33.40 -7.81
N GLU A 239 29.97 -33.72 -7.17
CA GLU A 239 30.16 -34.57 -5.98
C GLU A 239 29.40 -34.14 -4.70
N PRO A 240 29.21 -35.06 -3.72
CA PRO A 240 28.41 -34.78 -2.52
C PRO A 240 29.10 -33.80 -1.56
N VAL A 241 28.45 -32.68 -1.28
CA VAL A 241 28.92 -31.64 -0.34
C VAL A 241 28.62 -32.03 1.11
N VAL A 242 29.68 -32.00 1.93
CA VAL A 242 29.71 -32.29 3.37
C VAL A 242 28.79 -31.35 4.16
N ASP A 243 28.14 -31.91 5.18
CA ASP A 243 27.15 -31.24 6.04
C ASP A 243 27.80 -30.12 6.88
N TYR A 244 27.32 -28.88 6.73
CA TYR A 244 27.82 -27.71 7.46
C TYR A 244 26.90 -27.44 8.66
N LYS A 245 27.41 -27.65 9.88
CA LYS A 245 26.78 -27.19 11.12
C LYS A 245 27.36 -25.84 11.53
N SER A 246 26.49 -24.87 11.78
CA SER A 246 26.85 -23.53 12.26
C SER A 246 26.53 -23.43 13.75
N ASP A 247 27.54 -23.27 14.60
CA ASP A 247 27.39 -23.11 16.06
C ASP A 247 27.14 -21.66 16.50
N LYS A 248 26.70 -20.79 15.57
CA LYS A 248 26.32 -19.41 15.90
C LYS A 248 24.91 -19.39 16.48
N ILE A 249 24.81 -18.99 17.74
CA ILE A 249 23.54 -18.68 18.42
C ILE A 249 22.88 -17.53 17.67
N ASP A 250 21.66 -17.76 17.19
CA ASP A 250 20.86 -16.85 16.37
C ASP A 250 20.35 -15.66 17.22
N PRO A 251 20.74 -14.41 16.93
CA PRO A 251 20.36 -13.27 17.74
C PRO A 251 18.99 -12.73 17.28
N LEU A 252 17.90 -13.34 17.73
CA LEU A 252 16.66 -12.59 17.94
C LEU A 252 16.80 -11.76 19.23
N SER A 253 17.79 -10.86 19.29
CA SER A 253 18.06 -10.07 20.50
C SER A 253 17.28 -8.74 20.55
N THR A 254 16.74 -8.26 19.42
CA THR A 254 16.08 -6.95 19.34
C THR A 254 14.83 -7.02 18.49
N ILE A 255 13.66 -6.89 19.14
CA ILE A 255 12.39 -6.60 18.47
C ILE A 255 12.29 -5.08 18.35
N GLU A 256 12.49 -4.53 17.16
CA GLU A 256 12.21 -3.12 16.89
C GLU A 256 10.78 -2.96 16.38
N THR A 257 9.98 -2.17 17.10
CA THR A 257 8.65 -1.77 16.62
C THR A 257 8.78 -0.40 15.98
N LYS A 258 8.74 -0.34 14.64
CA LYS A 258 8.71 0.92 13.89
C LYS A 258 7.25 1.29 13.60
N ASP A 259 6.78 2.38 14.20
CA ASP A 259 5.53 3.03 13.82
C ASP A 259 5.91 4.21 12.89
N PRO A 260 5.30 4.33 11.70
CA PRO A 260 5.49 5.48 10.83
C PRO A 260 5.17 6.85 11.46
N GLN A 261 4.51 6.94 12.63
CA GLN A 261 4.22 8.22 13.32
C GLN A 261 3.51 9.28 12.44
N GLY A 262 2.82 8.85 11.39
CA GLY A 262 2.17 9.72 10.41
C GLY A 262 2.97 10.00 9.13
N GLU A 263 4.22 9.55 9.02
CA GLU A 263 5.01 9.56 7.79
C GLU A 263 4.78 8.29 6.94
N PHE A 264 5.02 8.33 5.63
CA PHE A 264 4.85 7.17 4.74
C PHE A 264 6.18 6.43 4.54
N TRP A 265 6.14 5.13 4.24
CA TRP A 265 7.35 4.36 3.94
C TRP A 265 7.89 4.75 2.56
N LYS A 266 9.22 4.78 2.33
CA LYS A 266 9.82 5.18 1.03
C LYS A 266 9.22 4.47 -0.19
N ILE A 267 8.86 3.19 -0.04
CA ILE A 267 8.21 2.39 -1.09
C ILE A 267 6.82 2.92 -1.50
N ASP A 268 6.12 3.61 -0.60
CA ASP A 268 4.81 4.22 -0.87
C ASP A 268 4.95 5.46 -1.78
N PHE A 269 6.12 6.12 -1.81
CA PHE A 269 6.42 7.29 -2.64
C PHE A 269 6.80 6.93 -4.09
N LYS A 270 7.36 5.73 -4.33
CA LYS A 270 7.82 5.33 -5.67
C LYS A 270 6.71 4.83 -6.60
N TYR A 271 5.46 4.81 -6.13
CA TYR A 271 4.28 4.55 -6.97
C TYR A 271 4.18 5.52 -8.16
N TRP A 272 4.61 6.77 -7.97
CA TRP A 272 4.74 7.76 -9.03
C TRP A 272 5.82 7.37 -10.05
N GLY A 273 6.99 6.91 -9.57
CA GLY A 273 8.09 6.46 -10.42
C GLY A 273 7.70 5.30 -11.34
N TYR A 274 7.07 4.25 -10.78
CA TYR A 274 6.56 3.13 -11.59
C TYR A 274 5.58 3.58 -12.66
N PHE A 275 4.64 4.46 -12.31
CA PHE A 275 3.70 4.99 -13.29
C PHE A 275 4.40 5.71 -14.44
N THR A 276 5.44 6.50 -14.15
CA THR A 276 6.22 7.17 -15.22
C THR A 276 7.00 6.19 -16.09
N GLU A 277 7.51 5.09 -15.53
CA GLU A 277 8.21 4.06 -16.29
C GLU A 277 7.25 3.24 -17.16
N THR A 278 6.14 2.77 -16.60
CA THR A 278 5.09 2.06 -17.36
C THR A 278 4.57 2.91 -18.51
N LEU A 279 4.46 4.24 -18.33
CA LEU A 279 4.07 5.14 -19.42
C LEU A 279 5.11 5.21 -20.55
N LYS A 280 6.40 5.14 -20.23
CA LYS A 280 7.49 5.16 -21.23
C LYS A 280 7.52 3.89 -22.08
N ASP A 281 7.08 2.76 -21.53
CA ASP A 281 6.93 1.50 -22.29
C ASP A 281 5.82 1.57 -23.35
N HIS A 282 4.91 2.54 -23.23
CA HIS A 282 3.81 2.76 -24.17
C HIS A 282 4.12 3.93 -25.14
N GLU A 283 4.87 3.64 -26.22
CA GLU A 283 5.25 4.62 -27.27
C GLU A 283 4.06 5.43 -27.83
N ILE A 284 2.86 4.83 -27.84
CA ILE A 284 1.62 5.48 -28.31
C ILE A 284 1.24 6.66 -27.41
N VAL A 285 1.40 6.53 -26.10
CA VAL A 285 1.09 7.63 -25.16
C VAL A 285 2.06 8.78 -25.37
N GLU A 286 3.34 8.48 -25.57
CA GLU A 286 4.35 9.50 -25.85
C GLU A 286 4.04 10.27 -27.14
N SER A 287 3.63 9.57 -28.22
CA SER A 287 3.24 10.22 -29.47
C SER A 287 2.06 11.18 -29.27
N PHE A 288 1.03 10.79 -28.53
CA PHE A 288 -0.15 11.64 -28.29
C PHE A 288 0.18 12.86 -27.44
N VAL A 289 1.07 12.72 -26.45
CA VAL A 289 1.51 13.83 -25.61
C VAL A 289 2.37 14.81 -26.43
N ARG A 290 3.28 14.32 -27.27
CA ARG A 290 4.13 15.16 -28.14
C ARG A 290 3.34 15.89 -29.22
N GLU A 291 2.29 15.28 -29.76
CA GLU A 291 1.36 15.89 -30.72
C GLU A 291 0.38 16.89 -30.07
N GLY A 292 0.39 17.01 -28.74
CA GLY A 292 -0.53 17.87 -27.98
C GLY A 292 -1.96 17.32 -27.88
N ASN A 293 -2.19 16.06 -28.29
CA ASN A 293 -3.48 15.40 -28.21
C ASN A 293 -3.67 14.72 -26.84
N MET A 294 -3.77 15.55 -25.80
CA MET A 294 -3.88 15.07 -24.41
C MET A 294 -5.12 14.22 -24.17
N LYS A 295 -6.22 14.48 -24.90
CA LYS A 295 -7.46 13.73 -24.72
C LYS A 295 -7.32 12.27 -25.17
N ALA A 296 -6.65 12.03 -26.31
CA ALA A 296 -6.35 10.68 -26.77
C ALA A 296 -5.36 9.96 -25.83
N ALA A 297 -4.38 10.68 -25.29
CA ALA A 297 -3.47 10.14 -24.28
C ALA A 297 -4.20 9.71 -23.00
N GLU A 298 -5.14 10.54 -22.51
CA GLU A 298 -5.95 10.22 -21.33
C GLU A 298 -6.81 8.98 -21.53
N ASP A 299 -7.51 8.89 -22.68
CA ASP A 299 -8.37 7.76 -22.99
C ASP A 299 -7.57 6.45 -23.10
N TYR A 300 -6.39 6.51 -23.73
CA TYR A 300 -5.49 5.36 -23.83
C TYR A 300 -5.02 4.87 -22.45
N VAL A 301 -4.57 5.79 -21.59
CA VAL A 301 -4.09 5.44 -20.24
C VAL A 301 -5.21 4.84 -19.38
N ARG A 302 -6.42 5.38 -19.48
CA ARG A 302 -7.60 4.81 -18.79
C ARG A 302 -7.93 3.39 -19.25
N GLN A 303 -7.75 3.09 -20.53
CA GLN A 303 -8.13 1.81 -21.11
C GLN A 303 -7.03 0.75 -20.98
N TYR A 304 -5.76 1.14 -21.07
CA TYR A 304 -4.63 0.22 -21.22
C TYR A 304 -3.60 0.27 -20.09
N VAL A 305 -3.63 1.27 -19.22
CA VAL A 305 -2.67 1.39 -18.10
C VAL A 305 -3.38 1.25 -16.75
N PHE A 306 -4.56 1.85 -16.60
CA PHE A 306 -5.34 1.79 -15.37
C PHE A 306 -6.09 0.47 -15.19
N ASP A 307 -6.34 0.13 -13.92
CA ASP A 307 -7.17 -1.01 -13.47
C ASP A 307 -6.75 -2.40 -14.02
N LYS A 308 -5.54 -2.52 -14.57
CA LYS A 308 -4.97 -3.80 -14.99
C LYS A 308 -4.50 -4.62 -13.78
N PRO A 309 -4.64 -5.97 -13.85
CA PRO A 309 -4.37 -6.87 -12.73
C PRO A 309 -2.90 -6.96 -12.31
N GLU A 310 -1.96 -6.52 -13.16
CA GLU A 310 -0.52 -6.57 -12.86
C GLU A 310 -0.06 -5.41 -11.96
N GLU A 311 -0.59 -4.19 -12.14
CA GLU A 311 -0.07 -2.97 -11.46
C GLU A 311 -1.14 -2.10 -10.76
N TYR A 312 -2.44 -2.32 -11.04
CA TYR A 312 -3.60 -1.63 -10.43
C TYR A 312 -3.39 -0.13 -10.13
N PHE A 313 -3.02 0.63 -11.17
CA PHE A 313 -2.96 2.09 -11.13
C PHE A 313 -4.36 2.69 -11.04
N THR A 314 -4.57 3.53 -10.03
CA THR A 314 -5.77 4.37 -9.91
C THR A 314 -5.38 5.82 -9.66
N LEU A 315 -6.19 6.75 -10.16
CA LEU A 315 -6.00 8.20 -9.96
C LEU A 315 -5.86 8.57 -8.48
N ASP A 316 -6.68 7.99 -7.60
CA ASP A 316 -6.66 8.26 -6.17
C ASP A 316 -5.34 7.83 -5.52
N LYS A 317 -4.77 6.70 -5.94
CA LYS A 317 -3.48 6.21 -5.44
C LYS A 317 -2.32 7.06 -5.95
N LEU A 318 -2.35 7.44 -7.24
CA LEU A 318 -1.34 8.32 -7.82
C LEU A 318 -1.35 9.68 -7.13
N GLN A 319 -2.53 10.26 -6.90
CA GLN A 319 -2.67 11.51 -6.14
C GLN A 319 -2.08 11.41 -4.72
N LYS A 320 -2.39 10.33 -3.99
CA LYS A 320 -1.86 10.10 -2.65
C LYS A 320 -0.34 9.94 -2.63
N SER A 321 0.23 9.32 -3.67
CA SER A 321 1.70 9.13 -3.75
C SER A 321 2.48 10.42 -3.97
N VAL A 322 1.86 11.42 -4.61
CA VAL A 322 2.51 12.69 -4.97
C VAL A 322 2.42 13.74 -3.86
N GLN A 323 1.61 13.51 -2.81
CA GLN A 323 1.49 14.38 -1.62
C GLN A 323 1.10 15.83 -1.90
N ILE A 324 0.10 16.02 -2.76
CA ILE A 324 -0.37 17.37 -3.11
C ILE A 324 -1.69 17.69 -2.43
N ASP A 325 -1.80 18.93 -1.98
CA ASP A 325 -2.94 19.52 -1.26
C ASP A 325 -4.16 19.83 -2.16
N ARG A 326 -4.23 19.21 -3.34
CA ARG A 326 -5.32 19.32 -4.31
C ARG A 326 -5.45 18.09 -5.19
N ARG A 327 -6.61 17.95 -5.83
CA ARG A 327 -6.86 16.91 -6.83
C ARG A 327 -6.07 17.17 -8.10
N LEU A 328 -5.34 16.16 -8.57
CA LEU A 328 -4.60 16.19 -9.83
C LEU A 328 -5.43 15.61 -10.95
N THR A 329 -5.41 16.28 -12.10
CA THR A 329 -6.01 15.75 -13.33
C THR A 329 -5.08 14.76 -14.00
N LEU A 330 -5.63 13.82 -14.77
CA LEU A 330 -4.82 12.85 -15.51
C LEU A 330 -3.91 13.53 -16.54
N LYS A 331 -4.38 14.64 -17.11
CA LYS A 331 -3.59 15.57 -17.93
C LYS A 331 -2.32 16.02 -17.22
N GLU A 332 -2.45 16.61 -16.02
CA GLU A 332 -1.30 17.11 -15.25
C GLU A 332 -0.33 15.97 -14.89
N LEU A 333 -0.86 14.77 -14.59
CA LEU A 333 -0.01 13.59 -14.35
C LEU A 333 0.80 13.25 -15.61
N LEU A 334 0.18 13.25 -16.79
CA LEU A 334 0.90 13.00 -18.04
C LEU A 334 1.92 14.11 -18.35
N GLU A 335 1.55 15.38 -18.17
CA GLU A 335 2.49 16.49 -18.35
C GLU A 335 3.70 16.36 -17.43
N ARG A 336 3.50 15.91 -16.19
CA ARG A 336 4.60 15.69 -15.25
C ARG A 336 5.44 14.45 -15.60
N ALA A 337 4.80 13.39 -16.10
CA ALA A 337 5.47 12.14 -16.46
C ALA A 337 6.41 12.30 -17.66
N TYR A 338 6.07 13.20 -18.59
CA TYR A 338 6.88 13.54 -19.77
C TYR A 338 7.69 14.83 -19.60
N ASP A 339 7.90 15.28 -18.36
CA ASP A 339 8.72 16.45 -18.00
C ASP A 339 8.30 17.77 -18.71
N LEU A 340 7.04 17.89 -19.11
CA LEU A 340 6.46 19.14 -19.65
C LEU A 340 6.24 20.17 -18.54
N ILE A 341 6.06 19.72 -17.29
CA ILE A 341 6.02 20.57 -16.10
C ILE A 341 7.10 20.15 -15.10
N PRO A 342 7.83 21.10 -14.48
CA PRO A 342 8.93 20.80 -13.57
C PRO A 342 8.45 20.18 -12.25
N HIS A 343 7.32 20.66 -11.74
CA HIS A 343 6.63 20.15 -10.58
C HIS A 343 5.13 20.34 -10.74
N PHE A 344 4.36 19.58 -9.98
CA PHE A 344 2.95 19.85 -9.85
C PHE A 344 2.76 21.08 -8.96
N LYS A 345 2.03 22.07 -9.48
CA LYS A 345 1.69 23.26 -8.73
C LYS A 345 0.80 22.92 -7.54
N SER A 346 1.16 23.42 -6.36
CA SER A 346 0.36 23.38 -5.14
C SER A 346 -0.95 24.16 -5.29
N LYS A 347 -1.88 23.97 -4.35
CA LYS A 347 -3.12 24.76 -4.29
C LYS A 347 -2.84 26.27 -4.23
N ALA A 348 -1.82 26.67 -3.47
CA ALA A 348 -1.43 28.08 -3.35
C ALA A 348 -0.90 28.65 -4.67
N GLU A 349 0.01 27.95 -5.35
CA GLU A 349 0.56 28.39 -6.64
C GLU A 349 -0.51 28.51 -7.73
N LYS A 350 -1.45 27.56 -7.80
CA LYS A 350 -2.57 27.67 -8.76
C LYS A 350 -3.47 28.88 -8.47
N LEU A 351 -3.74 29.16 -7.20
CA LEU A 351 -4.52 30.34 -6.82
C LEU A 351 -3.81 31.64 -7.20
N ASP A 352 -2.48 31.69 -7.05
CA ASP A 352 -1.68 32.83 -7.48
C ASP A 352 -1.71 33.01 -9.01
N GLU A 353 -1.68 31.91 -9.78
CA GLU A 353 -1.84 31.98 -11.24
C GLU A 353 -3.21 32.50 -11.68
N GLU A 354 -4.29 32.07 -11.02
CA GLU A 354 -5.63 32.62 -11.31
C GLU A 354 -5.71 34.11 -10.97
N CYS A 355 -5.07 34.54 -9.88
CA CYS A 355 -4.96 35.95 -9.55
C CYS A 355 -4.19 36.72 -10.63
N ASP A 356 -3.07 36.19 -11.12
CA ASP A 356 -2.25 36.84 -12.13
C ASP A 356 -2.94 36.88 -13.50
N LYS A 357 -3.70 35.83 -13.87
CA LYS A 357 -4.60 35.85 -15.05
C LYS A 357 -5.64 36.95 -14.94
N PHE A 358 -6.31 37.06 -13.79
CA PHE A 358 -7.28 38.11 -13.54
C PHE A 358 -6.65 39.51 -13.69
N ILE A 359 -5.47 39.72 -13.10
CA ILE A 359 -4.74 40.99 -13.20
C ILE A 359 -4.32 41.28 -14.64
N SER A 360 -3.90 40.27 -15.41
CA SER A 360 -3.51 40.45 -16.81
C SER A 360 -4.69 40.86 -17.70
N ILE A 361 -5.88 40.34 -17.44
CA ILE A 361 -7.10 40.63 -18.21
C ILE A 361 -7.64 42.01 -17.86
N TYR A 362 -7.82 42.29 -16.56
CA TYR A 362 -8.57 43.46 -16.10
C TYR A 362 -7.70 44.65 -15.68
N LYS A 363 -6.38 44.46 -15.51
CA LYS A 363 -5.37 45.49 -15.18
C LYS A 363 -5.84 46.46 -14.09
N PRO A 364 -6.14 45.96 -12.88
CA PRO A 364 -6.60 46.80 -11.76
C PRO A 364 -5.54 47.78 -11.26
N GLU A 365 -5.99 48.79 -10.50
CA GLU A 365 -5.12 49.76 -9.84
C GLU A 365 -4.24 49.11 -8.76
N VAL A 366 -3.02 49.65 -8.59
CA VAL A 366 -2.00 49.08 -7.69
C VAL A 366 -2.48 48.96 -6.25
N GLU A 367 -3.26 49.93 -5.79
CA GLU A 367 -3.84 49.99 -4.43
C GLU A 367 -4.86 48.88 -4.18
N GLN A 368 -5.50 48.37 -5.24
CA GLN A 368 -6.54 47.34 -5.14
C GLN A 368 -5.97 45.93 -5.28
N LEU A 369 -4.74 45.77 -5.79
CA LEU A 369 -4.15 44.46 -6.10
C LEU A 369 -4.15 43.50 -4.92
N MET A 370 -3.72 43.94 -3.74
CA MET A 370 -3.65 43.09 -2.56
C MET A 370 -5.03 42.59 -2.13
N HIS A 371 -6.01 43.49 -2.08
CA HIS A 371 -7.38 43.17 -1.70
C HIS A 371 -8.07 42.27 -2.73
N ILE A 372 -7.78 42.47 -4.03
CA ILE A 372 -8.27 41.62 -5.11
C ILE A 372 -7.70 40.21 -4.97
N LYS A 373 -6.38 40.06 -4.76
CA LYS A 373 -5.74 38.75 -4.58
C LYS A 373 -6.32 38.01 -3.36
N ASN A 374 -6.45 38.68 -2.22
CA ASN A 374 -7.01 38.08 -1.01
C ASN A 374 -8.46 37.64 -1.21
N PHE A 375 -9.28 38.48 -1.86
CA PHE A 375 -10.68 38.18 -2.09
C PHE A 375 -10.89 37.04 -3.10
N ILE A 376 -10.13 36.99 -4.20
CA ILE A 376 -10.16 35.87 -5.15
C ILE A 376 -9.81 34.57 -4.44
N LYS A 377 -8.74 34.54 -3.63
CA LYS A 377 -8.32 33.36 -2.86
C LYS A 377 -9.41 32.89 -1.91
N ALA A 378 -9.98 33.80 -1.11
CA ALA A 378 -11.03 33.50 -0.16
C ALA A 378 -12.31 33.01 -0.85
N TYR A 379 -12.71 33.64 -1.96
CA TYR A 379 -13.91 33.27 -2.71
C TYR A 379 -13.78 31.90 -3.41
N ILE A 380 -12.57 31.52 -3.84
CA ILE A 380 -12.34 30.18 -4.40
C ILE A 380 -12.35 29.10 -3.30
N ILE A 381 -11.65 29.33 -2.18
CA ILE A 381 -11.46 28.33 -1.11
C ILE A 381 -12.68 28.16 -0.21
N ASP A 382 -13.29 29.26 0.24
CA ASP A 382 -14.29 29.26 1.31
C ASP A 382 -15.71 29.31 0.71
N GLU A 383 -16.45 28.20 0.85
CA GLU A 383 -17.84 28.09 0.41
C GLU A 383 -18.74 29.11 1.14
N SER A 384 -18.46 29.40 2.41
CA SER A 384 -19.25 30.38 3.18
C SER A 384 -19.11 31.80 2.63
N VAL A 385 -17.91 32.20 2.20
CA VAL A 385 -17.67 33.50 1.58
C VAL A 385 -18.44 33.59 0.26
N ARG A 386 -18.47 32.51 -0.51
CA ARG A 386 -19.21 32.41 -1.77
C ARG A 386 -20.72 32.61 -1.55
N ASP A 387 -21.29 31.86 -0.60
CA ASP A 387 -22.71 31.92 -0.26
C ASP A 387 -23.13 33.31 0.23
N ILE A 388 -22.29 33.96 1.03
CA ILE A 388 -22.57 35.29 1.56
C ILE A 388 -22.60 36.33 0.43
N VAL A 389 -21.66 36.25 -0.51
CA VAL A 389 -21.55 37.17 -1.65
C VAL A 389 -22.69 36.96 -2.64
N GLU A 390 -23.05 35.71 -2.94
CA GLU A 390 -24.15 35.37 -3.85
C GLU A 390 -25.53 35.72 -3.27
N SER A 391 -25.73 35.46 -1.98
CA SER A 391 -26.98 35.81 -1.28
C SER A 391 -27.08 37.29 -0.92
N LYS A 392 -26.03 38.09 -1.21
CA LYS A 392 -25.90 39.52 -0.88
C LYS A 392 -26.06 39.82 0.62
N LYS A 393 -25.80 38.85 1.50
CA LYS A 393 -25.94 38.97 2.96
C LYS A 393 -24.65 39.43 3.62
N TYR A 394 -24.12 40.58 3.19
CA TYR A 394 -22.79 41.07 3.61
C TYR A 394 -22.60 41.26 5.13
N GLY A 395 -23.68 41.36 5.90
CA GLY A 395 -23.62 41.38 7.36
C GLY A 395 -23.00 40.12 7.98
N GLN A 396 -23.04 38.98 7.28
CA GLN A 396 -22.45 37.73 7.73
C GLN A 396 -20.92 37.66 7.53
N LEU A 397 -20.33 38.57 6.74
CA LEU A 397 -18.87 38.69 6.65
C LEU A 397 -18.24 39.28 7.92
N ALA A 398 -19.04 39.76 8.88
CA ALA A 398 -18.53 40.41 10.08
C ALA A 398 -17.60 39.53 10.94
N THR A 399 -17.77 38.20 10.86
CA THR A 399 -16.99 37.19 11.57
C THR A 399 -15.88 36.57 10.72
N ASN A 400 -15.82 36.86 9.41
CA ASN A 400 -14.86 36.25 8.49
C ASN A 400 -13.58 37.13 8.38
N PRO A 401 -12.37 36.54 8.34
CA PRO A 401 -11.11 37.27 8.15
C PRO A 401 -11.07 38.18 6.91
N ILE A 402 -11.83 37.87 5.86
CA ILE A 402 -11.84 38.64 4.60
C ILE A 402 -12.56 39.99 4.67
N LYS A 403 -13.23 40.30 5.79
CA LYS A 403 -14.06 41.49 5.97
C LYS A 403 -13.37 42.80 5.59
N GLU A 404 -12.14 43.00 6.05
CA GLU A 404 -11.41 44.26 5.85
C GLU A 404 -10.98 44.41 4.39
N ASP A 405 -10.53 43.33 3.76
CA ASP A 405 -10.21 43.30 2.32
C ASP A 405 -11.46 43.53 1.46
N PHE A 406 -12.59 42.92 1.81
CA PHE A 406 -13.85 43.11 1.08
C PHE A 406 -14.37 44.54 1.17
N LYS A 407 -14.21 45.21 2.33
CA LYS A 407 -14.57 46.62 2.50
C LYS A 407 -13.63 47.55 1.72
N ALA A 408 -12.35 47.23 1.63
CA ALA A 408 -11.37 48.00 0.89
C ALA A 408 -11.52 47.90 -0.63
N LEU A 409 -12.16 46.84 -1.14
CA LEU A 409 -12.48 46.69 -2.56
C LEU A 409 -13.50 47.72 -3.03
N THR A 410 -13.27 48.31 -4.21
CA THR A 410 -14.28 49.15 -4.86
C THR A 410 -15.52 48.32 -5.27
N PRO A 411 -16.71 48.94 -5.36
CA PRO A 411 -17.94 48.23 -5.75
C PRO A 411 -17.82 47.48 -7.08
N HIS A 412 -17.04 48.02 -8.02
CA HIS A 412 -16.78 47.38 -9.31
C HIS A 412 -16.13 46.00 -9.15
N TRP A 413 -15.06 45.89 -8.34
CA TRP A 413 -14.34 44.62 -8.16
C TRP A 413 -15.14 43.59 -7.38
N ARG A 414 -16.00 44.03 -6.46
CA ARG A 414 -16.91 43.13 -5.72
C ARG A 414 -17.89 42.39 -6.63
N GLU A 415 -18.24 42.97 -7.77
CA GLU A 415 -19.13 42.35 -8.76
C GLU A 415 -18.36 41.60 -9.85
N GLN A 416 -17.21 42.12 -10.29
CA GLN A 416 -16.42 41.50 -11.36
C GLN A 416 -15.73 40.20 -10.94
N ILE A 417 -15.22 40.12 -9.70
CA ILE A 417 -14.49 38.94 -9.22
C ILE A 417 -15.38 37.67 -9.19
N PRO A 418 -16.60 37.71 -8.61
CA PRO A 418 -17.49 36.55 -8.65
C PRO A 418 -17.86 36.10 -10.07
N LEU A 419 -18.06 37.06 -11.00
CA LEU A 419 -18.35 36.76 -12.40
C LEU A 419 -17.17 36.04 -13.07
N TYR A 420 -15.96 36.54 -12.88
CA TYR A 420 -14.75 35.90 -13.40
C TYR A 420 -14.58 34.48 -12.87
N VAL A 421 -14.70 34.28 -11.56
CA VAL A 421 -14.52 32.95 -10.94
C VAL A 421 -15.56 31.97 -11.47
N ARG A 422 -16.81 32.41 -11.64
CA ARG A 422 -17.87 31.54 -12.20
C ARG A 422 -17.61 31.14 -13.65
N ASP A 423 -17.13 32.08 -14.46
CA ASP A 423 -17.04 31.89 -15.90
C ASP A 423 -15.72 31.19 -16.32
N TYR A 424 -14.64 31.32 -15.52
CA TYR A 424 -13.30 30.86 -15.89
C TYR A 424 -12.63 29.88 -14.92
N VAL A 425 -13.11 29.74 -13.67
CA VAL A 425 -12.42 28.93 -12.65
C VAL A 425 -13.19 27.66 -12.32
N SER A 426 -12.55 26.50 -12.49
CA SER A 426 -13.10 25.21 -12.09
C SER A 426 -12.89 24.98 -10.59
N LEU A 427 -13.94 25.20 -9.79
CA LEU A 427 -13.88 25.07 -8.32
C LEU A 427 -13.55 23.65 -7.83
N ASN A 428 -13.83 22.63 -8.64
CA ASN A 428 -13.54 21.24 -8.30
C ASN A 428 -12.03 20.93 -8.22
N GLU A 429 -11.19 21.76 -8.84
CA GLU A 429 -9.73 21.61 -8.79
C GLU A 429 -9.12 22.06 -7.45
N TYR A 430 -9.89 22.78 -6.63
CA TYR A 430 -9.44 23.37 -5.36
C TYR A 430 -10.08 22.68 -4.13
N LYS A 431 -10.89 21.64 -4.35
CA LYS A 431 -11.60 20.85 -3.33
C LYS A 431 -10.80 19.67 -2.81
#